data_AF-A0A0B2X700-F1
#
_entry.id   AF-A0A0B2X700-F1
#
_cell.length_a   1.000
_cell.length_b   1.000
_cell.length_c   1.000
_cell.angle_alpha   90.00
_cell.angle_beta   90.00
_cell.angle_gamma   90.00
#
_symmetry.space_group_name_H-M   'P 1'
#
loop_
_entity.id
_entity.type
_entity.pdbx_description
1 polymer ?
#
loop_
_entity_poly.entity_id
_entity_poly.type
_entity_poly.pdbx_seq_one_letter_code
_entity_poly.pdbx_strand_id
1 'polypeptide(L)'
;MRRKQATPRRRQDLRIFQANVGKGGPSHDCALALADAERFDLILLQEPWTDVKDGRCLTETHPAYDAFSSVDYWEGPSTRPRVITYLRRSPTLLADQLRPSPSRDMLWLHVDDTTFVNVYRQPGVHETLDLLVQWPIPGRCVVVGGPIPGRCVVVGDFNARHYSWQAGDTTGRGNDIATWATRNDLSLLNPPNKPDQPIRVTSDDELKRFGEIVEMEASALPTQTSSTEGLDALAASLTSMLQSAASRAGHLTRKRARAAPWWNDKCALAAAEYRSMRRIYPLGYGKEAQLARKRLKRGSLGRGSNGNEDIFKITRWTKARSPFQPPPLQVNGTVYETMTEKATALRQATLERRTSGDDIENPWVDVSPNQSLPFSSHVSAEEARKATIDTGNTSPGSDDITVKLLRAAWPAIGNLVRELYEGCLTVSDAGAPPERLQGG
;
A
#
# COMPACT_ATOMS: atom_id res chain seq x y z
N MET A 1 38.94 -19.32 37.65
CA MET A 1 37.69 -19.57 36.87
C MET A 1 36.65 -18.52 37.25
N ARG A 2 36.48 -17.46 36.44
CA ARG A 2 35.40 -16.48 36.64
C ARG A 2 34.16 -16.97 35.88
N ARG A 3 33.13 -17.41 36.61
CA ARG A 3 31.78 -17.65 36.08
C ARG A 3 31.28 -16.33 35.49
N LYS A 4 31.16 -16.26 34.16
CA LYS A 4 30.41 -15.17 33.52
C LYS A 4 28.95 -15.34 33.96
N GLN A 5 28.50 -14.46 34.84
CA GLN A 5 27.07 -14.28 35.09
C GLN A 5 26.44 -13.87 33.76
N ALA A 6 25.51 -14.68 33.27
CA ALA A 6 24.70 -14.34 32.12
C ALA A 6 23.84 -13.12 32.51
N THR A 7 24.05 -12.01 31.82
CA THR A 7 23.16 -10.86 31.89
C THR A 7 21.74 -11.32 31.49
N PRO A 8 20.69 -10.93 32.23
CA PRO A 8 19.33 -11.25 31.81
C PRO A 8 19.09 -10.56 30.47
N ARG A 9 18.77 -11.34 29.43
CA ARG A 9 18.32 -10.77 28.14
C ARG A 9 17.06 -9.96 28.43
N ARG A 10 17.04 -8.69 28.01
CA ARG A 10 15.79 -7.92 27.86
C ARG A 10 14.81 -8.80 27.07
N ARG A 11 13.60 -9.00 27.61
CA ARG A 11 12.51 -9.71 26.94
C ARG A 11 12.31 -9.02 25.58
N GLN A 12 12.57 -9.73 24.49
CA GLN A 12 12.32 -9.19 23.15
C GLN A 12 10.81 -9.20 22.91
N ASP A 13 10.29 -8.18 22.22
CA ASP A 13 8.88 -8.13 21.83
C ASP A 13 8.54 -9.32 20.94
N LEU A 14 7.40 -9.97 21.20
CA LEU A 14 6.93 -11.10 20.40
C LEU A 14 6.71 -10.68 18.94
N ARG A 15 7.33 -11.39 17.99
CA ARG A 15 7.12 -11.16 16.57
C ARG A 15 6.03 -12.08 16.03
N ILE A 16 5.01 -11.48 15.45
CA ILE A 16 3.79 -12.17 15.02
C ILE A 16 3.69 -12.18 13.49
N PHE A 17 3.38 -13.34 12.92
CA PHE A 17 3.08 -13.54 11.51
C PHE A 17 1.63 -14.00 11.34
N GLN A 18 0.87 -13.38 10.44
CA GLN A 18 -0.50 -13.77 10.13
C GLN A 18 -0.69 -13.92 8.62
N ALA A 19 -1.36 -15.00 8.21
CA ALA A 19 -1.72 -15.21 6.80
C ALA A 19 -2.88 -16.19 6.64
N ASN A 20 -3.69 -16.00 5.59
CA ASN A 20 -4.59 -17.02 5.08
C ASN A 20 -3.89 -17.79 3.96
N VAL A 21 -3.71 -19.10 4.10
CA VAL A 21 -2.95 -19.95 3.16
C VAL A 21 -3.84 -20.70 2.15
N GLY A 22 -5.15 -20.45 2.16
CA GLY A 22 -6.08 -20.92 1.15
C GLY A 22 -6.12 -22.45 0.98
N LYS A 23 -5.87 -23.20 2.06
CA LYS A 23 -5.80 -24.66 2.12
C LYS A 23 -4.70 -25.31 1.27
N GLY A 24 -3.74 -24.53 0.75
CA GLY A 24 -2.66 -25.05 -0.09
C GLY A 24 -1.46 -25.51 0.73
N GLY A 25 -1.05 -26.78 0.60
CA GLY A 25 0.16 -27.31 1.26
C GLY A 25 1.42 -26.48 0.97
N PRO A 26 1.75 -26.21 -0.31
CA PRO A 26 2.91 -25.37 -0.64
C PRO A 26 2.87 -23.95 -0.08
N SER A 27 1.68 -23.33 -0.01
CA SER A 27 1.51 -22.01 0.59
C SER A 27 1.71 -22.04 2.11
N HIS A 28 1.23 -23.11 2.75
CA HIS A 28 1.36 -23.36 4.18
C HIS A 28 2.83 -23.60 4.56
N ASP A 29 3.52 -24.48 3.84
CA ASP A 29 4.96 -24.72 4.01
C ASP A 29 5.79 -23.46 3.80
N CYS A 30 5.51 -22.70 2.74
CA CYS A 30 6.19 -21.44 2.47
C CYS A 30 5.99 -20.44 3.60
N ALA A 31 4.78 -20.34 4.16
CA ALA A 31 4.51 -19.47 5.29
C ALA A 31 5.34 -19.86 6.53
N LEU A 32 5.46 -21.15 6.84
CA LEU A 32 6.28 -21.63 7.96
C LEU A 32 7.78 -21.38 7.73
N ALA A 33 8.28 -21.65 6.53
CA ALA A 33 9.68 -21.45 6.17
C ALA A 33 10.07 -19.96 6.19
N LEU A 34 9.22 -19.08 5.64
CA LEU A 34 9.41 -17.63 5.71
C LEU A 34 9.36 -17.12 7.15
N ALA A 35 8.41 -17.62 7.94
CA ALA A 35 8.31 -17.24 9.34
C ALA A 35 9.56 -17.64 10.14
N ASP A 36 10.14 -18.80 9.84
CA ASP A 36 11.38 -19.23 10.48
C ASP A 36 12.57 -18.36 10.08
N ALA A 37 12.75 -18.15 8.76
CA ALA A 37 13.83 -17.35 8.19
C ALA A 37 13.84 -15.93 8.78
N GLU A 38 12.66 -15.34 8.92
CA GLU A 38 12.45 -14.01 9.48
C GLU A 38 12.38 -13.99 11.01
N ARG A 39 12.56 -15.12 11.69
CA ARG A 39 12.56 -15.23 13.16
C ARG A 39 11.26 -14.75 13.83
N PHE A 40 10.09 -15.11 13.29
CA PHE A 40 8.80 -14.89 13.96
C PHE A 40 8.58 -15.90 15.09
N ASP A 41 7.99 -15.44 16.20
CA ASP A 41 7.72 -16.25 17.40
C ASP A 41 6.36 -16.93 17.35
N LEU A 42 5.35 -16.23 16.80
CA LEU A 42 3.97 -16.73 16.73
C LEU A 42 3.42 -16.59 15.31
N ILE A 43 2.85 -17.66 14.77
CA ILE A 43 2.30 -17.72 13.42
C ILE A 43 0.82 -18.08 13.52
N LEU A 44 -0.09 -17.22 13.03
CA LEU A 44 -1.53 -17.45 13.08
C LEU A 44 -2.07 -17.63 11.66
N LEU A 45 -2.29 -18.88 11.28
CA LEU A 45 -2.73 -19.23 9.92
C LEU A 45 -4.23 -19.50 9.86
N GLN A 46 -4.87 -18.98 8.81
CA GLN A 46 -6.25 -19.30 8.43
C GLN A 46 -6.25 -20.18 7.18
N GLU A 47 -7.30 -21.01 7.08
CA GLU A 47 -7.44 -22.05 6.06
C GLU A 47 -6.18 -22.92 5.90
N PRO A 48 -5.69 -23.58 6.96
CA PRO A 48 -4.51 -24.43 6.86
C PRO A 48 -4.75 -25.62 5.93
N TRP A 49 -3.69 -26.07 5.25
CA TRP A 49 -3.71 -27.39 4.63
C TRP A 49 -3.82 -28.47 5.70
N THR A 50 -4.72 -29.43 5.46
CA THR A 50 -4.99 -30.56 6.35
C THR A 50 -5.39 -31.77 5.53
N ASP A 51 -5.06 -32.96 6.03
CA ASP A 51 -5.44 -34.24 5.44
C ASP A 51 -5.75 -35.28 6.54
N VAL A 52 -6.31 -36.42 6.16
CA VAL A 52 -6.54 -37.57 7.03
C VAL A 52 -6.00 -38.83 6.35
N LYS A 53 -5.03 -39.48 6.99
CA LYS A 53 -4.41 -40.70 6.46
C LYS A 53 -4.26 -41.75 7.55
N ASP A 54 -4.80 -42.94 7.30
CA ASP A 54 -4.78 -44.07 8.23
C ASP A 54 -5.31 -43.71 9.63
N GLY A 55 -6.40 -42.92 9.69
CA GLY A 55 -6.99 -42.43 10.94
C GLY A 55 -6.19 -41.33 11.65
N ARG A 56 -5.09 -40.85 11.05
CA ARG A 56 -4.29 -39.75 11.59
C ARG A 56 -4.61 -38.44 10.91
N CYS A 57 -4.79 -37.41 11.73
CA CYS A 57 -4.95 -36.02 11.36
C CYS A 57 -3.60 -35.43 10.95
N LEU A 58 -3.49 -34.91 9.72
CA LEU A 58 -2.25 -34.37 9.17
C LEU A 58 -2.38 -32.87 8.88
N THR A 59 -1.30 -32.13 9.11
CA THR A 59 -1.13 -30.73 8.71
C THR A 59 0.35 -30.48 8.46
N GLU A 60 0.70 -29.31 7.91
CA GLU A 60 2.11 -28.96 7.72
C GLU A 60 2.78 -28.67 9.07
N THR A 61 4.05 -29.05 9.18
CA THR A 61 4.81 -28.88 10.41
C THR A 61 6.19 -28.34 10.09
N HIS A 62 6.81 -27.66 11.06
CA HIS A 62 8.16 -27.14 10.91
C HIS A 62 8.98 -27.44 12.17
N PRO A 63 10.25 -27.89 12.06
CA PRO A 63 11.05 -28.30 13.22
C PRO A 63 11.24 -27.22 14.29
N ALA A 64 11.16 -25.95 13.91
CA ALA A 64 11.32 -24.82 14.81
C ALA A 64 10.05 -24.46 15.60
N TYR A 65 8.90 -25.09 15.33
CA TYR A 65 7.61 -24.68 15.87
C TYR A 65 6.79 -25.83 16.45
N ASP A 66 6.00 -25.53 17.47
CA ASP A 66 4.92 -26.36 17.97
C ASP A 66 3.58 -25.90 17.37
N ALA A 67 2.76 -26.85 16.95
CA ALA A 67 1.48 -26.58 16.29
C ALA A 67 0.31 -26.75 17.26
N PHE A 68 -0.58 -25.77 17.27
CA PHE A 68 -1.81 -25.75 18.07
C PHE A 68 -3.01 -25.71 17.13
N SER A 69 -3.88 -26.72 17.24
CA SER A 69 -5.07 -26.87 16.40
C SER A 69 -6.33 -26.47 17.17
N SER A 70 -7.29 -25.83 16.50
CA SER A 70 -8.60 -25.50 17.08
C SER A 70 -9.42 -26.74 17.44
N VAL A 71 -9.18 -27.87 16.76
CA VAL A 71 -9.81 -29.17 17.03
C VAL A 71 -8.74 -30.26 17.24
N ASP A 72 -9.04 -31.22 18.11
CA ASP A 72 -8.11 -32.29 18.45
C ASP A 72 -8.13 -33.45 17.44
N TYR A 73 -9.23 -33.56 16.69
CA TYR A 73 -9.43 -34.64 15.72
C TYR A 73 -10.35 -34.18 14.59
N TRP A 74 -10.10 -34.69 13.38
CA TRP A 74 -10.93 -34.49 12.20
C TRP A 74 -10.88 -35.70 11.27
N GLU A 75 -11.99 -35.92 10.57
CA GLU A 75 -12.18 -37.05 9.64
C GLU A 75 -12.35 -36.58 8.20
N GLY A 76 -12.50 -35.28 7.99
CA GLY A 76 -12.67 -34.73 6.66
C GLY A 76 -12.93 -33.23 6.62
N PRO A 77 -13.33 -32.70 5.45
CA PRO A 77 -13.48 -31.26 5.24
C PRO A 77 -14.50 -30.56 6.14
N SER A 78 -15.48 -31.28 6.66
CA SER A 78 -16.53 -30.79 7.55
C SER A 78 -16.12 -30.71 9.03
N THR A 79 -15.03 -31.37 9.43
CA THR A 79 -14.57 -31.45 10.83
C THR A 79 -13.16 -30.89 11.03
N ARG A 80 -12.37 -30.72 9.95
CA ARG A 80 -11.02 -30.13 10.01
C ARG A 80 -10.97 -28.72 10.60
N PRO A 81 -9.84 -28.34 11.22
CA PRO A 81 -9.63 -26.97 11.69
C PRO A 81 -9.64 -25.99 10.52
N ARG A 82 -10.09 -24.76 10.77
CA ARG A 82 -9.95 -23.64 9.84
C ARG A 82 -8.88 -22.64 10.25
N VAL A 83 -8.32 -22.83 11.43
CA VAL A 83 -7.21 -22.06 11.97
C VAL A 83 -6.24 -23.00 12.67
N ILE A 84 -4.94 -22.75 12.48
CA ILE A 84 -3.86 -23.38 13.25
C ILE A 84 -2.89 -22.26 13.65
N THR A 85 -2.40 -22.33 14.87
CA THR A 85 -1.39 -21.39 15.38
C THR A 85 -0.10 -22.15 15.66
N TYR A 86 1.04 -21.59 15.27
CA TYR A 86 2.35 -22.17 15.53
C TYR A 86 3.16 -21.27 16.46
N LEU A 87 3.76 -21.84 17.49
CA LEU A 87 4.63 -21.15 18.44
C LEU A 87 6.06 -21.63 18.26
N ARG A 88 7.01 -20.69 18.20
CA ARG A 88 8.43 -21.02 18.10
C ARG A 88 8.87 -21.76 19.35
N ARG A 89 9.56 -22.88 19.15
CA ARG A 89 10.20 -23.64 20.22
C ARG A 89 11.29 -22.79 20.86
N SER A 90 11.03 -22.38 22.09
CA SER A 90 11.97 -21.63 22.91
C SER A 90 11.78 -21.97 24.38
N PRO A 91 12.85 -22.12 25.18
CA PRO A 91 12.73 -22.32 26.62
C PRO A 91 12.12 -21.12 27.35
N THR A 92 11.97 -19.98 26.68
CA THR A 92 11.41 -18.75 27.25
C THR A 92 9.98 -18.46 26.82
N LEU A 93 9.41 -19.26 25.90
CA LEU A 93 8.04 -19.09 25.42
C LEU A 93 7.19 -20.23 25.99
N LEU A 94 6.25 -19.88 26.86
CA LEU A 94 5.28 -20.81 27.40
C LEU A 94 3.90 -20.46 26.84
N ALA A 95 3.15 -21.48 26.45
CA ALA A 95 1.82 -21.30 25.92
C ALA A 95 0.82 -22.29 26.49
N ASP A 96 -0.36 -21.76 26.81
CA ASP A 96 -1.52 -22.51 27.24
C ASP A 96 -2.64 -22.31 26.22
N GLN A 97 -3.08 -23.41 25.60
CA GLN A 97 -4.22 -23.36 24.70
C GLN A 97 -5.51 -23.27 25.50
N LEU A 98 -6.28 -22.21 25.28
CA LEU A 98 -7.57 -22.00 25.93
C LEU A 98 -8.71 -22.52 25.04
N ARG A 99 -9.79 -23.00 25.67
CA ARG A 99 -11.02 -23.41 24.97
C ARG A 99 -12.27 -22.79 25.61
N PRO A 100 -12.48 -21.47 25.48
CA PRO A 100 -13.66 -20.82 26.04
C PRO A 100 -14.97 -21.37 25.46
N SER A 101 -14.93 -21.81 24.21
CA SER A 101 -16.04 -22.48 23.52
C SER A 101 -15.50 -23.37 22.41
N PRO A 102 -16.10 -24.54 22.14
CA PRO A 102 -15.68 -25.42 21.05
C PRO A 102 -15.94 -24.76 19.69
N SER A 103 -14.88 -24.55 18.92
CA SER A 103 -14.97 -24.01 17.57
C SER A 103 -13.79 -24.47 16.73
N ARG A 104 -14.06 -24.92 15.50
CA ARG A 104 -13.00 -25.20 14.51
C ARG A 104 -12.50 -23.92 13.81
N ASP A 105 -13.28 -22.85 13.93
CA ASP A 105 -13.09 -21.56 13.25
C ASP A 105 -12.25 -20.59 14.09
N MET A 106 -12.02 -20.90 15.37
CA MET A 106 -11.33 -20.03 16.31
C MET A 106 -10.38 -20.82 17.22
N LEU A 107 -9.24 -20.23 17.55
CA LEU A 107 -8.23 -20.80 18.45
C LEU A 107 -7.69 -19.73 19.39
N TRP A 108 -7.76 -19.99 20.70
CA TRP A 108 -7.18 -19.14 21.73
C TRP A 108 -5.88 -19.76 22.23
N LEU A 109 -4.81 -18.98 22.19
CA LEU A 109 -3.51 -19.37 22.73
C LEU A 109 -3.03 -18.26 23.66
N HIS A 110 -2.88 -18.57 24.95
CA HIS A 110 -2.29 -17.68 25.92
C HIS A 110 -0.77 -17.89 25.88
N VAL A 111 -0.02 -16.87 25.49
CA VAL A 111 1.45 -16.91 25.43
C VAL A 111 1.96 -15.78 26.32
N ASP A 112 2.75 -16.14 27.32
CA ASP A 112 3.22 -15.22 28.36
C ASP A 112 2.08 -14.48 29.09
N ASP A 113 1.87 -13.18 28.82
CA ASP A 113 0.83 -12.33 29.42
C ASP A 113 -0.28 -11.93 28.43
N THR A 114 -0.25 -12.51 27.21
CA THR A 114 -1.08 -12.10 26.09
C THR A 114 -1.89 -13.28 25.56
N THR A 115 -3.20 -13.06 25.41
CA THR A 115 -4.12 -14.03 24.78
C THR A 115 -4.28 -13.72 23.30
N PHE A 116 -3.84 -14.63 22.45
CA PHE A 116 -3.97 -14.55 21.01
C PHE A 116 -5.20 -15.31 20.55
N VAL A 117 -6.02 -14.69 19.71
CA VAL A 117 -7.21 -15.33 19.11
C VAL A 117 -7.04 -15.34 17.60
N ASN A 118 -6.87 -16.53 17.04
CA ASN A 118 -6.83 -16.75 15.60
C ASN A 118 -8.25 -17.07 15.12
N VAL A 119 -8.78 -16.28 14.19
CA VAL A 119 -10.16 -16.36 13.71
C VAL A 119 -10.20 -16.60 12.20
N TYR A 120 -11.05 -17.51 11.77
CA TYR A 120 -11.51 -17.58 10.39
C TYR A 120 -13.02 -17.62 10.36
N ARG A 121 -13.64 -16.58 9.81
CA ARG A 121 -15.09 -16.54 9.62
C ARG A 121 -15.42 -16.83 8.16
N GLN A 122 -16.18 -17.89 7.91
CA GLN A 122 -16.67 -18.18 6.57
C GLN A 122 -17.72 -17.12 6.14
N PRO A 123 -17.72 -16.68 4.87
CA PRO A 123 -18.77 -15.80 4.36
C PRO A 123 -20.17 -16.39 4.56
N GLY A 124 -21.10 -15.59 5.06
CA GLY A 124 -22.50 -15.99 5.29
C GLY A 124 -22.74 -16.81 6.57
N VAL A 125 -21.69 -17.18 7.31
CA VAL A 125 -21.79 -17.89 8.60
C VAL A 125 -21.73 -16.86 9.74
N HIS A 126 -22.56 -17.02 10.77
CA HIS A 126 -22.75 -16.02 11.83
C HIS A 126 -22.17 -16.46 13.18
N GLU A 127 -22.11 -17.76 13.42
CA GLU A 127 -21.75 -18.43 14.67
C GLU A 127 -20.36 -18.02 15.17
N THR A 128 -19.37 -17.92 14.26
CA THR A 128 -18.01 -17.47 14.60
C THR A 128 -18.00 -16.06 15.20
N LEU A 129 -18.82 -15.15 14.65
CA LEU A 129 -18.91 -13.77 15.16
C LEU A 129 -19.73 -13.70 16.43
N ASP A 130 -20.82 -14.48 16.54
CA ASP A 130 -21.62 -14.52 17.75
C ASP A 130 -20.79 -14.98 18.95
N LEU A 131 -19.93 -15.97 18.73
CA LEU A 131 -19.00 -16.48 19.73
C LEU A 131 -17.90 -15.48 20.09
N LEU A 132 -17.33 -14.78 19.09
CA LEU A 132 -16.34 -13.74 19.34
C LEU A 132 -16.92 -12.55 20.12
N VAL A 133 -18.11 -12.09 19.73
CA VAL A 133 -18.74 -10.89 20.33
C VAL A 133 -19.19 -11.15 21.77
N GLN A 134 -19.54 -12.40 22.09
CA GLN A 134 -19.90 -12.82 23.45
C GLN A 134 -18.69 -13.20 24.32
N TRP A 135 -17.50 -13.38 23.75
CA TRP A 135 -16.32 -13.76 24.50
C TRP A 135 -15.87 -12.63 25.46
N PRO A 136 -15.85 -12.85 26.79
CA PRO A 136 -15.39 -11.86 27.74
C PRO A 136 -13.86 -11.78 27.69
N ILE A 137 -13.33 -10.65 27.21
CA ILE A 137 -11.88 -10.45 27.11
C ILE A 137 -11.24 -10.54 28.51
N PRO A 138 -10.19 -11.37 28.73
CA PRO A 138 -9.49 -11.55 30.01
C PRO A 138 -8.77 -10.29 30.52
N GLY A 139 -9.55 -9.31 30.96
CA GLY A 139 -9.10 -8.09 31.64
C GLY A 139 -10.21 -7.45 32.49
N ARG A 140 -11.41 -8.05 32.51
CA ARG A 140 -12.59 -7.61 33.28
C ARG A 140 -13.04 -8.58 34.37
N CYS A 141 -12.40 -9.73 34.52
CA CYS A 141 -12.67 -10.65 35.62
C CYS A 141 -11.76 -10.34 36.81
N VAL A 142 -12.35 -9.77 37.87
CA VAL A 142 -11.73 -9.68 39.19
C VAL A 142 -11.72 -11.08 39.78
N VAL A 143 -10.58 -11.78 39.71
CA VAL A 143 -10.35 -12.95 40.55
C VAL A 143 -9.76 -12.45 41.86
N VAL A 144 -10.24 -12.98 42.99
CA VAL A 144 -9.73 -12.64 44.34
C VAL A 144 -8.22 -12.95 44.37
N GLY A 145 -7.40 -11.90 44.36
CA GLY A 145 -5.93 -12.00 44.21
C GLY A 145 -5.27 -10.82 43.47
N GLY A 146 -6.04 -9.99 42.77
CA GLY A 146 -5.57 -8.74 42.15
C GLY A 146 -5.48 -8.78 40.62
N PRO A 147 -5.63 -7.64 39.91
CA PRO A 147 -5.64 -7.61 38.45
C PRO A 147 -4.21 -7.63 37.88
N ILE A 148 -3.88 -8.66 37.10
CA ILE A 148 -2.90 -8.50 36.02
C ILE A 148 -3.75 -8.33 34.74
N PRO A 149 -3.75 -7.16 34.08
CA PRO A 149 -4.54 -6.96 32.87
C PRO A 149 -4.00 -7.89 31.78
N GLY A 150 -4.75 -8.92 31.43
CA GLY A 150 -4.42 -9.79 30.31
C GLY A 150 -4.49 -8.97 29.02
N ARG A 151 -3.38 -8.95 28.28
CA ARG A 151 -3.37 -8.35 26.94
C ARG A 151 -4.09 -9.31 26.00
N CYS A 152 -4.77 -8.79 24.98
CA CYS A 152 -5.32 -9.65 23.94
C CYS A 152 -4.99 -9.13 22.56
N VAL A 153 -4.76 -10.06 21.64
CA VAL A 153 -4.54 -9.79 20.22
C VAL A 153 -5.48 -10.71 19.44
N VAL A 154 -6.39 -10.09 18.68
CA VAL A 154 -7.38 -10.82 17.88
C VAL A 154 -7.04 -10.58 16.41
N VAL A 155 -6.77 -11.66 15.69
CA VAL A 155 -6.33 -11.62 14.29
C VAL A 155 -7.04 -12.69 13.49
N GLY A 156 -7.21 -12.45 12.20
CA GLY A 156 -7.89 -13.42 11.37
C GLY A 156 -8.48 -12.87 10.08
N ASP A 157 -9.10 -13.78 9.35
CA ASP A 157 -9.92 -13.46 8.19
C ASP A 157 -11.38 -13.46 8.60
N PHE A 158 -11.92 -12.25 8.79
CA PHE A 158 -13.31 -12.05 9.21
C PHE A 158 -14.30 -12.10 8.06
N ASN A 159 -13.84 -12.15 6.80
CA ASN A 159 -14.71 -11.98 5.62
C ASN A 159 -15.76 -10.86 5.81
N ALA A 160 -15.33 -9.75 6.41
CA ALA A 160 -16.14 -8.63 6.82
C ALA A 160 -15.41 -7.33 6.50
N ARG A 161 -16.17 -6.32 6.09
CA ARG A 161 -15.65 -5.00 5.74
C ARG A 161 -16.26 -3.97 6.65
N HIS A 162 -15.45 -3.04 7.12
CA HIS A 162 -15.89 -1.83 7.79
C HIS A 162 -14.91 -0.74 7.44
N TYR A 163 -15.41 0.49 7.27
CA TYR A 163 -14.62 1.64 6.83
C TYR A 163 -13.40 1.91 7.72
N SER A 164 -13.44 1.53 9.00
CA SER A 164 -12.32 1.76 9.93
C SER A 164 -11.10 0.86 9.71
N TRP A 165 -11.21 -0.26 8.99
CA TRP A 165 -10.05 -1.12 8.65
C TRP A 165 -9.91 -1.46 7.16
N GLN A 166 -10.95 -1.22 6.35
CA GLN A 166 -10.90 -1.47 4.91
C GLN A 166 -11.84 -0.52 4.16
N ALA A 167 -11.31 0.21 3.17
CA ALA A 167 -12.08 1.14 2.34
C ALA A 167 -13.21 0.43 1.56
N GLY A 168 -14.33 1.14 1.35
CA GLY A 168 -15.55 0.69 0.65
C GLY A 168 -16.68 0.26 1.60
N ASP A 169 -17.78 -0.26 1.05
CA ASP A 169 -19.00 -0.54 1.83
C ASP A 169 -18.76 -1.53 2.98
N THR A 170 -19.42 -1.25 4.10
CA THR A 170 -19.49 -2.16 5.25
C THR A 170 -20.29 -3.40 4.87
N THR A 171 -19.70 -4.58 5.01
CA THR A 171 -20.35 -5.87 4.69
C THR A 171 -19.96 -6.94 5.71
N GLY A 172 -20.69 -8.07 5.71
CA GLY A 172 -20.31 -9.24 6.50
C GLY A 172 -20.31 -9.01 8.00
N ARG A 173 -21.21 -8.15 8.51
CA ARG A 173 -21.28 -7.72 9.93
C ARG A 173 -20.06 -6.92 10.41
N GLY A 174 -19.43 -6.15 9.53
CA GLY A 174 -18.35 -5.24 9.93
C GLY A 174 -18.75 -4.25 11.03
N ASN A 175 -19.98 -3.74 11.05
CA ASN A 175 -20.46 -2.87 12.14
C ASN A 175 -20.43 -3.57 13.51
N ASP A 176 -20.76 -4.86 13.56
CA ASP A 176 -20.80 -5.62 14.82
C ASP A 176 -19.39 -5.81 15.37
N ILE A 177 -18.44 -6.13 14.49
CA ILE A 177 -17.01 -6.25 14.85
C ILE A 177 -16.48 -4.90 15.34
N ALA A 178 -16.79 -3.80 14.64
CA ALA A 178 -16.35 -2.46 15.03
C ALA A 178 -16.93 -2.07 16.39
N THR A 179 -18.23 -2.30 16.58
CA THR A 179 -18.92 -1.99 17.84
C THR A 179 -18.37 -2.85 18.98
N TRP A 180 -18.13 -4.14 18.76
CA TRP A 180 -17.52 -5.03 19.74
C TRP A 180 -16.10 -4.60 20.09
N ALA A 181 -15.29 -4.22 19.10
CA ALA A 181 -13.94 -3.71 19.31
C ALA A 181 -13.97 -2.44 20.18
N THR A 182 -14.81 -1.45 19.84
CA THR A 182 -14.97 -0.22 20.63
C THR A 182 -15.45 -0.49 22.05
N ARG A 183 -16.44 -1.39 22.24
CA ARG A 183 -16.95 -1.76 23.58
C ARG A 183 -15.88 -2.39 24.47
N ASN A 184 -14.88 -3.02 23.86
CA ASN A 184 -13.79 -3.69 24.55
C ASN A 184 -12.46 -2.91 24.49
N ASP A 185 -12.48 -1.65 24.06
CA ASP A 185 -11.30 -0.78 23.95
C ASP A 185 -10.17 -1.39 23.10
N LEU A 186 -10.53 -2.13 22.05
CA LEU A 186 -9.58 -2.73 21.13
C LEU A 186 -9.12 -1.70 20.10
N SER A 187 -7.80 -1.57 19.97
CA SER A 187 -7.18 -0.76 18.92
C SER A 187 -6.92 -1.59 17.67
N LEU A 188 -7.18 -1.01 16.50
CA LEU A 188 -6.86 -1.63 15.23
C LEU A 188 -5.35 -1.51 14.95
N LEU A 189 -4.68 -2.65 14.77
CA LEU A 189 -3.23 -2.69 14.50
C LEU A 189 -2.89 -2.47 13.02
N ASN A 190 -3.82 -2.77 12.11
CA ASN A 190 -3.62 -2.52 10.69
C ASN A 190 -4.07 -1.09 10.36
N PRO A 191 -3.21 -0.22 9.79
CA PRO A 191 -3.72 1.01 9.19
C PRO A 191 -4.76 0.62 8.13
N PRO A 192 -5.86 1.40 7.96
CA PRO A 192 -6.78 1.18 6.85
C PRO A 192 -5.94 1.09 5.58
N ASN A 193 -6.06 -0.03 4.84
CA ASN A 193 -5.23 -0.26 3.66
C ASN A 193 -5.19 1.02 2.81
N LYS A 194 -4.00 1.59 2.58
CA LYS A 194 -3.78 2.38 1.37
C LYS A 194 -4.10 1.42 0.23
N PRO A 195 -5.18 1.59 -0.52
CA PRO A 195 -5.52 0.60 -1.53
C PRO A 195 -4.42 0.58 -2.58
N ASP A 196 -3.91 -0.60 -2.93
CA ASP A 196 -3.02 -0.81 -4.09
C ASP A 196 -3.68 -0.41 -5.43
N GLN A 197 -4.96 -0.02 -5.38
CA GLN A 197 -5.75 0.46 -6.49
C GLN A 197 -6.16 1.91 -6.20
N PRO A 198 -5.86 2.86 -7.12
CA PRO A 198 -6.23 4.25 -6.91
C PRO A 198 -7.75 4.34 -6.77
N ILE A 199 -8.18 4.97 -5.67
CA ILE A 199 -9.57 5.36 -5.48
C ILE A 199 -9.89 6.41 -6.54
N ARG A 200 -11.03 6.27 -7.20
CA ARG A 200 -11.51 7.29 -8.12
C ARG A 200 -12.90 7.77 -7.72
N VAL A 201 -13.07 9.07 -7.81
CA VAL A 201 -14.33 9.78 -7.73
C VAL A 201 -14.58 10.31 -9.15
N THR A 202 -15.50 9.70 -9.88
CA THR A 202 -15.66 9.97 -11.32
C THR A 202 -17.05 10.42 -11.71
N SER A 203 -18.09 9.82 -11.12
CA SER A 203 -19.47 10.18 -11.44
C SER A 203 -19.85 11.49 -10.75
N ASP A 204 -20.85 12.17 -11.28
CA ASP A 204 -21.30 13.43 -10.71
C ASP A 204 -21.93 13.23 -9.32
N ASP A 205 -22.58 12.08 -9.07
CA ASP A 205 -23.10 11.71 -7.75
C ASP A 205 -21.99 11.42 -6.73
N GLU A 206 -20.87 10.84 -7.17
CA GLU A 206 -19.69 10.64 -6.32
C GLU A 206 -19.02 11.98 -6.00
N LEU A 207 -18.92 12.87 -6.99
CA LEU A 207 -18.37 14.22 -6.80
C LEU A 207 -19.24 15.08 -5.87
N LYS A 208 -20.56 14.97 -5.99
CA LYS A 208 -21.48 15.67 -5.09
C LYS A 208 -21.32 15.17 -3.66
N ARG A 209 -21.34 13.84 -3.44
CA ARG A 209 -21.11 13.23 -2.13
C ARG A 209 -19.74 13.60 -1.56
N PHE A 210 -18.71 13.64 -2.39
CA PHE A 210 -17.38 14.08 -1.99
C PHE A 210 -17.42 15.52 -1.46
N GLY A 211 -18.04 16.45 -2.19
CA GLY A 211 -18.20 17.85 -1.74
C GLY A 211 -18.94 17.97 -0.40
N GLU A 212 -20.05 17.24 -0.23
CA GLU A 212 -20.83 17.23 1.01
C GLU A 212 -20.03 16.73 2.21
N ILE A 213 -19.20 15.68 2.02
CA ILE A 213 -18.32 15.16 3.09
C ILE A 213 -17.25 16.19 3.46
N VAL A 214 -16.61 16.79 2.46
CA VAL A 214 -15.58 17.81 2.67
C VAL A 214 -16.16 19.04 3.39
N GLU A 215 -17.36 19.48 3.03
CA GLU A 215 -18.03 20.60 3.69
C GLU A 215 -18.26 20.34 5.18
N MET A 216 -18.72 19.13 5.54
CA MET A 216 -18.87 18.76 6.95
C MET A 216 -17.53 18.71 7.69
N GLU A 217 -16.50 18.10 7.11
CA GLU A 217 -15.21 17.89 7.78
C GLU A 217 -14.36 19.18 7.85
N ALA A 218 -14.44 20.06 6.86
CA ALA A 218 -13.70 21.32 6.82
C ALA A 218 -14.06 22.26 7.98
N SER A 219 -15.30 22.19 8.48
CA SER A 219 -15.75 22.99 9.63
C SER A 219 -15.03 22.67 10.95
N ALA A 220 -14.41 21.49 11.04
CA ALA A 220 -13.69 21.03 12.23
C ALA A 220 -12.18 21.34 12.18
N LEU A 221 -11.68 21.89 11.07
CA LEU A 221 -10.26 22.22 10.93
C LEU A 221 -9.91 23.53 11.65
N PRO A 222 -8.74 23.60 12.29
CA PRO A 222 -8.28 24.82 12.94
C PRO A 222 -8.09 25.94 11.89
N THR A 223 -8.63 27.11 12.19
CA THR A 223 -8.44 28.32 11.39
C THR A 223 -7.29 29.12 12.01
N GLN A 224 -6.30 29.50 11.21
CA GLN A 224 -5.12 30.29 11.58
C GLN A 224 -4.01 29.56 12.38
N THR A 225 -2.87 29.37 11.71
CA THR A 225 -1.60 29.06 12.36
C THR A 225 -0.50 29.94 11.74
N SER A 226 0.33 30.58 12.55
CA SER A 226 1.41 31.46 12.09
C SER A 226 2.80 30.86 12.30
N SER A 227 2.88 29.57 12.65
CA SER A 227 4.14 28.83 12.78
C SER A 227 4.30 27.84 11.64
N THR A 228 5.55 27.52 11.31
CA THR A 228 5.92 26.45 10.36
C THR A 228 5.20 25.14 10.69
N GLU A 229 5.24 24.71 11.94
CA GLU A 229 4.65 23.42 12.36
C GLU A 229 3.12 23.43 12.27
N GLY A 230 2.50 24.58 12.51
CA GLY A 230 1.05 24.74 12.40
C GLY A 230 0.57 24.68 10.96
N LEU A 231 1.32 25.30 10.04
CA LEU A 231 1.03 25.28 8.61
C LEU A 231 1.19 23.87 8.03
N ASP A 232 2.25 23.17 8.43
CA ASP A 232 2.45 21.76 8.05
C ASP A 232 1.34 20.85 8.60
N ALA A 233 0.92 21.06 9.85
CA ALA A 233 -0.18 20.32 10.46
C ALA A 233 -1.52 20.59 9.76
N LEU A 234 -1.78 21.84 9.36
CA LEU A 234 -2.95 22.23 8.59
C LEU A 234 -2.92 21.60 7.19
N ALA A 235 -1.79 21.64 6.49
CA ALA A 235 -1.60 20.98 5.19
C ALA A 235 -1.87 19.48 5.29
N ALA A 236 -1.26 18.81 6.27
CA ALA A 236 -1.44 17.38 6.50
C ALA A 236 -2.90 17.02 6.80
N SER A 237 -3.58 17.84 7.61
CA SER A 237 -4.98 17.66 7.97
C SER A 237 -5.92 17.88 6.77
N LEU A 238 -5.66 18.90 5.95
CA LEU A 238 -6.37 19.14 4.69
C LEU A 238 -6.21 17.96 3.72
N THR A 239 -4.97 17.50 3.49
CA THR A 239 -4.71 16.34 2.62
C THR A 239 -5.37 15.07 3.15
N SER A 240 -5.26 14.79 4.45
CA SER A 240 -5.87 13.61 5.07
C SER A 240 -7.39 13.64 4.98
N MET A 241 -8.01 14.80 5.19
CA MET A 241 -9.45 15.01 5.06
C MET A 241 -9.91 14.79 3.61
N LEU A 242 -9.23 15.36 2.62
CA LEU A 242 -9.55 15.15 1.20
C LEU A 242 -9.40 13.69 0.79
N GLN A 243 -8.36 12.99 1.25
CA GLN A 243 -8.16 11.57 0.99
C GLN A 243 -9.24 10.71 1.66
N SER A 244 -9.61 11.03 2.91
CA SER A 244 -10.71 10.40 3.64
C SER A 244 -12.03 10.58 2.88
N ALA A 245 -12.37 11.81 2.51
CA ALA A 245 -13.56 12.14 1.75
C ALA A 245 -13.60 11.42 0.39
N ALA A 246 -12.47 11.38 -0.33
CA ALA A 246 -12.36 10.67 -1.60
C ALA A 246 -12.58 9.16 -1.42
N SER A 247 -12.03 8.58 -0.34
CA SER A 247 -12.22 7.17 0.02
C SER A 247 -13.66 6.83 0.37
N ARG A 248 -14.39 7.76 0.99
CA ARG A 248 -15.79 7.60 1.40
C ARG A 248 -16.77 7.82 0.25
N ALA A 249 -16.46 8.73 -0.67
CA ALA A 249 -17.33 9.06 -1.80
C ALA A 249 -17.06 8.23 -3.05
N GLY A 250 -15.81 7.78 -3.25
CA GLY A 250 -15.34 7.14 -4.46
C GLY A 250 -15.41 5.61 -4.46
N HIS A 251 -14.92 5.02 -5.54
CA HIS A 251 -14.85 3.58 -5.73
C HIS A 251 -13.43 3.13 -6.10
N LEU A 252 -13.13 1.85 -5.86
CA LEU A 252 -11.87 1.23 -6.28
C LEU A 252 -11.86 0.95 -7.78
N THR A 253 -10.77 1.32 -8.46
CA THR A 253 -10.57 0.95 -9.86
C THR A 253 -10.23 -0.54 -10.01
N ARG A 254 -11.26 -1.35 -10.29
CA ARG A 254 -11.07 -2.75 -10.67
C ARG A 254 -10.26 -2.84 -11.97
N LYS A 255 -9.02 -3.36 -11.91
CA LYS A 255 -8.33 -3.88 -13.11
C LYS A 255 -9.06 -5.12 -13.63
N ARG A 256 -10.20 -4.95 -14.31
CA ARG A 256 -10.69 -6.01 -15.19
C ARG A 256 -9.78 -6.01 -16.41
N ALA A 257 -8.90 -7.02 -16.51
CA ALA A 257 -8.28 -7.35 -17.78
C ALA A 257 -9.40 -7.78 -18.74
N ARG A 258 -9.98 -6.82 -19.47
CA ARG A 258 -10.84 -7.14 -20.61
C ARG A 258 -9.91 -7.78 -21.64
N ALA A 259 -9.97 -9.10 -21.77
CA ALA A 259 -9.32 -9.78 -22.88
C ALA A 259 -9.81 -9.10 -24.17
N ALA A 260 -8.86 -8.65 -25.00
CA ALA A 260 -9.22 -7.97 -26.24
C ALA A 260 -10.11 -8.93 -27.07
N PRO A 261 -11.23 -8.48 -27.66
CA PRO A 261 -12.19 -9.37 -28.34
C PRO A 261 -11.59 -10.26 -29.44
N TRP A 262 -10.44 -9.87 -29.99
CA TRP A 262 -9.67 -10.59 -31.00
C TRP A 262 -8.63 -11.59 -30.45
N TRP A 263 -8.51 -11.74 -29.12
CA TRP A 263 -7.58 -12.64 -28.45
C TRP A 263 -8.20 -14.03 -28.23
N ASN A 264 -7.75 -15.04 -28.96
CA ASN A 264 -8.22 -16.43 -28.89
C ASN A 264 -7.05 -17.42 -28.78
N ASP A 265 -7.35 -18.72 -28.67
CA ASP A 265 -6.34 -19.77 -28.48
C ASP A 265 -5.29 -19.82 -29.59
N LYS A 266 -5.67 -19.51 -30.84
CA LYS A 266 -4.71 -19.43 -31.97
C LYS A 266 -3.75 -18.25 -31.80
N CYS A 267 -4.25 -17.09 -31.36
CA CYS A 267 -3.43 -15.92 -31.02
C CYS A 267 -2.53 -16.21 -29.80
N ALA A 268 -3.04 -16.91 -28.79
CA ALA A 268 -2.30 -17.30 -27.60
C ALA A 268 -1.15 -18.27 -27.94
N LEU A 269 -1.41 -19.26 -28.79
CA LEU A 269 -0.42 -20.22 -29.28
C LEU A 269 0.67 -19.52 -30.12
N ALA A 270 0.28 -18.67 -31.07
CA ALA A 270 1.24 -17.90 -31.88
C ALA A 270 2.05 -16.91 -31.03
N ALA A 271 1.47 -16.36 -29.97
CA ALA A 271 2.17 -15.51 -29.01
C ALA A 271 3.16 -16.32 -28.15
N ALA A 272 2.81 -17.54 -27.75
CA ALA A 272 3.69 -18.44 -27.02
C ALA A 272 4.88 -18.89 -27.89
N GLU A 273 4.64 -19.23 -29.16
CA GLU A 273 5.67 -19.54 -30.17
C GLU A 273 6.61 -18.34 -30.41
N TYR A 274 6.05 -17.13 -30.56
CA TYR A 274 6.88 -15.93 -30.68
C TYR A 274 7.70 -15.65 -29.41
N ARG A 275 7.15 -15.88 -28.21
CA ARG A 275 7.87 -15.72 -26.94
C ARG A 275 8.96 -16.78 -26.73
N SER A 276 8.76 -18.02 -27.17
CA SER A 276 9.80 -19.05 -27.13
C SER A 276 10.93 -18.71 -28.11
N MET A 277 10.60 -18.30 -29.33
CA MET A 277 11.60 -17.84 -30.32
C MET A 277 12.39 -16.63 -29.81
N ARG A 278 11.76 -15.70 -29.10
CA ARG A 278 12.45 -14.55 -28.49
C ARG A 278 13.41 -14.95 -27.35
N ARG A 279 13.14 -16.07 -26.65
CA ARG A 279 14.07 -16.60 -25.64
C ARG A 279 15.29 -17.27 -26.29
N ILE A 280 15.11 -17.92 -27.43
CA ILE A 280 16.18 -18.59 -28.19
C ILE A 280 17.03 -17.58 -28.97
N TYR A 281 16.40 -16.54 -29.53
CA TYR A 281 17.04 -15.47 -30.31
C TYR A 281 16.89 -14.11 -29.59
N PRO A 282 17.70 -13.83 -28.55
CA PRO A 282 17.52 -12.65 -27.68
C PRO A 282 17.65 -11.31 -28.41
N LEU A 283 18.43 -11.24 -29.49
CA LEU A 283 18.58 -10.07 -30.35
C LEU A 283 17.44 -9.93 -31.38
N GLY A 284 16.54 -10.91 -31.48
CA GLY A 284 15.41 -10.92 -32.42
C GLY A 284 15.78 -11.17 -33.88
N TYR A 285 17.04 -11.52 -34.16
CA TYR A 285 17.53 -11.86 -35.50
C TYR A 285 17.45 -13.36 -35.76
N GLY A 286 16.90 -13.73 -36.92
CA GLY A 286 16.72 -15.12 -37.34
C GLY A 286 15.45 -15.29 -38.19
N LYS A 287 15.54 -16.08 -39.26
CA LYS A 287 14.41 -16.37 -40.18
C LYS A 287 13.21 -16.93 -39.42
N GLU A 288 13.46 -17.72 -38.38
CA GLU A 288 12.44 -18.36 -37.54
C GLU A 288 11.69 -17.36 -36.65
N ALA A 289 12.41 -16.43 -36.00
CA ALA A 289 11.80 -15.37 -35.19
C ALA A 289 10.94 -14.43 -36.06
N GLN A 290 11.39 -14.14 -37.28
CA GLN A 290 10.62 -13.35 -38.27
C GLN A 290 9.34 -14.07 -38.72
N LEU A 291 9.43 -15.38 -38.97
CA LEU A 291 8.26 -16.19 -39.36
C LEU A 291 7.24 -16.32 -38.22
N ALA A 292 7.67 -16.57 -36.99
CA ALA A 292 6.79 -16.62 -35.81
C ALA A 292 6.08 -15.28 -35.58
N ARG A 293 6.79 -14.16 -35.76
CA ARG A 293 6.22 -12.80 -35.70
C ARG A 293 5.18 -12.56 -36.79
N LYS A 294 5.42 -13.02 -38.03
CA LYS A 294 4.48 -12.91 -39.16
C LYS A 294 3.22 -13.74 -38.90
N ARG A 295 3.34 -14.92 -38.29
CA ARG A 295 2.21 -15.78 -37.88
C ARG A 295 1.34 -15.11 -36.82
N LEU A 296 1.93 -14.58 -35.76
CA LEU A 296 1.22 -13.82 -34.73
C LEU A 296 0.47 -12.62 -35.34
N LYS A 297 1.14 -11.83 -36.17
CA LYS A 297 0.53 -10.66 -36.83
C LYS A 297 -0.66 -11.05 -37.72
N ARG A 298 -0.54 -12.10 -38.52
CA ARG A 298 -1.64 -12.59 -39.39
C ARG A 298 -2.80 -13.14 -38.56
N GLY A 299 -2.52 -13.88 -37.49
CA GLY A 299 -3.54 -14.42 -36.59
C GLY A 299 -4.37 -13.32 -35.91
N SER A 300 -3.71 -12.25 -35.45
CA SER A 300 -4.37 -11.13 -34.79
C SER A 300 -5.13 -10.19 -35.75
N LEU A 301 -4.65 -10.00 -36.98
CA LEU A 301 -5.32 -9.14 -37.98
C LEU A 301 -6.47 -9.84 -38.71
N GLY A 302 -6.42 -11.16 -38.85
CA GLY A 302 -7.34 -11.88 -39.74
C GLY A 302 -8.79 -12.00 -39.27
N ARG A 303 -9.14 -11.59 -38.03
CA ARG A 303 -10.47 -11.90 -37.49
C ARG A 303 -11.08 -10.97 -36.44
N GLY A 304 -10.56 -9.76 -36.17
CA GLY A 304 -11.23 -8.92 -35.16
C GLY A 304 -10.66 -7.54 -34.83
N SER A 305 -9.85 -6.93 -35.69
CA SER A 305 -9.52 -5.50 -35.53
C SER A 305 -10.67 -4.67 -36.09
N ASN A 306 -11.61 -4.27 -35.23
CA ASN A 306 -12.80 -3.50 -35.64
C ASN A 306 -12.59 -1.97 -35.55
N GLY A 307 -11.38 -1.51 -35.22
CA GLY A 307 -11.05 -0.07 -35.16
C GLY A 307 -9.56 0.24 -35.14
N ASN A 308 -9.20 1.52 -35.38
CA ASN A 308 -7.81 2.00 -35.39
C ASN A 308 -7.05 1.67 -34.10
N GLU A 309 -7.72 1.75 -32.93
CA GLU A 309 -7.10 1.47 -31.64
C GLU A 309 -6.63 0.01 -31.51
N ASP A 310 -7.39 -0.95 -32.03
CA ASP A 310 -7.01 -2.36 -32.06
C ASP A 310 -5.82 -2.59 -32.98
N ILE A 311 -5.79 -1.91 -34.13
CA ILE A 311 -4.64 -1.95 -35.05
C ILE A 311 -3.40 -1.39 -34.35
N PHE A 312 -3.49 -0.25 -33.64
CA PHE A 312 -2.36 0.30 -32.89
C PHE A 312 -1.87 -0.64 -31.79
N LYS A 313 -2.79 -1.29 -31.05
CA LYS A 313 -2.45 -2.32 -30.04
C LYS A 313 -1.74 -3.50 -30.69
N ILE A 314 -2.34 -4.13 -31.71
CA ILE A 314 -1.74 -5.27 -32.44
C ILE A 314 -0.35 -4.90 -32.97
N THR A 315 -0.20 -3.70 -33.53
CA THR A 315 1.09 -3.21 -34.06
C THR A 315 2.11 -3.01 -32.95
N ARG A 316 1.72 -2.49 -31.77
CA ARG A 316 2.61 -2.34 -30.60
C ARG A 316 3.13 -3.69 -30.09
N TRP A 317 2.27 -4.71 -30.05
CA TRP A 317 2.64 -6.07 -29.61
C TRP A 317 3.50 -6.81 -30.63
N THR A 318 3.26 -6.56 -31.92
CA THR A 318 3.98 -7.20 -33.03
C THR A 318 5.17 -6.39 -33.53
N LYS A 319 5.46 -5.20 -33.00
CA LYS A 319 6.71 -4.50 -33.27
C LYS A 319 7.85 -5.29 -32.62
N ALA A 320 8.85 -5.69 -33.41
CA ALA A 320 10.13 -6.02 -32.83
C ALA A 320 10.56 -4.76 -32.08
N ARG A 321 11.03 -4.93 -30.85
CA ARG A 321 11.87 -3.90 -30.25
C ARG A 321 13.12 -3.87 -31.12
N SER A 322 13.08 -3.04 -32.17
CA SER A 322 14.32 -2.55 -32.72
C SER A 322 15.07 -1.97 -31.52
N PRO A 323 16.36 -2.24 -31.33
CA PRO A 323 17.18 -1.20 -30.75
C PRO A 323 16.95 -0.01 -31.68
N PHE A 324 16.02 0.87 -31.34
CA PHE A 324 15.90 2.14 -32.00
C PHE A 324 17.20 2.82 -31.60
N GLN A 325 18.20 2.72 -32.48
CA GLN A 325 19.35 3.57 -32.31
C GLN A 325 18.81 4.97 -32.60
N PRO A 326 18.90 5.90 -31.64
CA PRO A 326 18.56 7.28 -31.93
C PRO A 326 19.39 7.72 -33.14
N PRO A 327 18.90 8.65 -33.97
CA PRO A 327 19.66 9.15 -35.10
C PRO A 327 21.06 9.58 -34.67
N PRO A 328 22.08 9.49 -35.55
CA PRO A 328 23.42 9.96 -35.25
C PRO A 328 23.36 11.41 -34.73
N LEU A 329 24.10 11.70 -33.66
CA LEU A 329 24.14 13.01 -33.05
C LEU A 329 25.32 13.77 -33.66
N GLN A 330 25.06 14.94 -34.23
CA GLN A 330 26.13 15.80 -34.73
C GLN A 330 26.36 16.97 -33.78
N VAL A 331 27.57 17.10 -33.25
CA VAL A 331 27.99 18.24 -32.42
C VAL A 331 29.29 18.78 -33.03
N ASN A 332 29.31 20.08 -33.36
CA ASN A 332 30.47 20.77 -33.96
C ASN A 332 31.08 20.04 -35.18
N GLY A 333 30.24 19.50 -36.06
CA GLY A 333 30.68 18.80 -37.28
C GLY A 333 31.07 17.33 -37.10
N THR A 334 31.22 16.84 -35.87
CA THR A 334 31.55 15.41 -35.58
C THR A 334 30.28 14.61 -35.33
N VAL A 335 30.18 13.42 -35.94
CA VAL A 335 29.01 12.54 -35.86
C VAL A 335 29.28 11.42 -34.84
N TYR A 336 28.38 11.29 -33.86
CA TYR A 336 28.42 10.28 -32.81
C TYR A 336 27.29 9.27 -33.01
N GLU A 337 27.62 7.99 -33.05
CA GLU A 337 26.68 6.92 -33.38
C GLU A 337 26.30 6.08 -32.16
N THR A 338 27.24 5.82 -31.25
CA THR A 338 26.98 5.00 -30.07
C THR A 338 26.31 5.78 -28.93
N MET A 339 25.52 5.10 -28.09
CA MET A 339 24.80 5.76 -26.98
C MET A 339 25.74 6.39 -25.95
N THR A 340 26.89 5.76 -25.69
CA THR A 340 27.91 6.26 -24.76
C THR A 340 28.58 7.51 -25.30
N GLU A 341 28.93 7.54 -26.59
CA GLU A 341 29.50 8.71 -27.25
C GLU A 341 28.51 9.87 -27.31
N LYS A 342 27.24 9.59 -27.63
CA LYS A 342 26.16 10.59 -27.62
C LYS A 342 25.97 11.21 -26.23
N ALA A 343 25.96 10.38 -25.18
CA ALA A 343 25.85 10.86 -23.81
C ALA A 343 27.05 11.73 -23.40
N THR A 344 28.25 11.34 -23.79
CA THR A 344 29.48 12.09 -23.51
C THR A 344 29.52 13.41 -24.29
N ALA A 345 29.17 13.39 -25.57
CA ALA A 345 29.09 14.58 -26.42
C ALA A 345 28.03 15.57 -25.93
N LEU A 346 26.86 15.11 -25.47
CA LEU A 346 25.83 15.96 -24.86
C LEU A 346 26.27 16.53 -23.51
N ARG A 347 26.90 15.70 -22.66
CA ARG A 347 27.46 16.16 -21.37
C ARG A 347 28.46 17.29 -21.61
N GLN A 348 29.38 17.10 -22.55
CA GLN A 348 30.38 18.11 -22.88
C GLN A 348 29.75 19.38 -23.50
N ALA A 349 28.84 19.23 -24.47
CA ALA A 349 28.23 20.37 -25.14
C ALA A 349 27.26 21.18 -24.26
N THR A 350 26.64 20.54 -23.26
CA THR A 350 25.55 21.15 -22.47
C THR A 350 25.98 21.52 -21.06
N LEU A 351 26.71 20.62 -20.38
CA LEU A 351 27.09 20.78 -18.97
C LEU A 351 28.49 21.37 -18.83
N GLU A 352 29.43 20.95 -19.68
CA GLU A 352 30.82 21.46 -19.66
C GLU A 352 30.98 22.77 -20.45
N ARG A 353 29.90 23.34 -21.00
CA ARG A 353 29.89 24.68 -21.61
C ARG A 353 30.13 25.79 -20.59
N ARG A 354 29.73 25.56 -19.34
CA ARG A 354 29.91 26.52 -18.25
C ARG A 354 31.24 26.25 -17.57
N THR A 355 32.13 27.23 -17.64
CA THR A 355 33.39 27.22 -16.90
C THR A 355 33.25 28.05 -15.65
N SER A 356 34.18 27.95 -14.69
CA SER A 356 34.22 28.84 -13.52
C SER A 356 34.43 30.32 -13.87
N GLY A 357 34.66 30.65 -15.15
CA GLY A 357 34.67 32.02 -15.66
C GLY A 357 33.29 32.54 -16.08
N ASP A 358 32.27 31.66 -16.17
CA ASP A 358 30.86 32.05 -16.35
C ASP A 358 30.14 32.23 -14.99
N ASP A 359 30.82 31.90 -13.89
CA ASP A 359 30.33 32.14 -12.54
C ASP A 359 30.46 33.63 -12.18
N ILE A 360 29.55 34.10 -11.32
CA ILE A 360 29.62 35.46 -10.78
C ILE A 360 30.90 35.57 -9.93
N GLU A 361 31.81 36.50 -10.26
CA GLU A 361 33.14 36.65 -9.61
C GLU A 361 33.08 36.65 -8.07
N ASN A 362 32.00 37.17 -7.49
CA ASN A 362 31.71 37.04 -6.09
C ASN A 362 30.19 36.93 -5.87
N PRO A 363 29.64 35.74 -5.60
CA PRO A 363 28.21 35.54 -5.37
C PRO A 363 27.71 36.19 -4.07
N TRP A 364 28.61 36.73 -3.25
CA TRP A 364 28.34 37.41 -1.99
C TRP A 364 28.62 38.92 -2.05
N VAL A 365 28.72 39.51 -3.25
CA VAL A 365 28.72 40.98 -3.35
C VAL A 365 27.39 41.49 -2.81
N ASP A 366 27.44 42.44 -1.88
CA ASP A 366 26.28 43.20 -1.44
C ASP A 366 25.70 43.97 -2.64
N VAL A 367 24.73 43.36 -3.30
CA VAL A 367 23.92 44.04 -4.30
C VAL A 367 22.98 44.93 -3.50
N SER A 368 23.14 46.25 -3.61
CA SER A 368 22.15 47.20 -3.09
C SER A 368 21.06 47.35 -4.15
N PRO A 369 19.92 46.66 -4.06
CA PRO A 369 18.87 46.82 -5.05
C PRO A 369 18.38 48.27 -5.02
N ASN A 370 18.45 48.96 -6.16
CA ASN A 370 17.94 50.33 -6.32
C ASN A 370 16.41 50.42 -6.14
N GLN A 371 15.73 49.28 -6.02
CA GLN A 371 14.28 49.18 -5.87
C GLN A 371 13.95 48.07 -4.88
N SER A 372 13.35 48.45 -3.75
CA SER A 372 12.70 47.50 -2.85
C SER A 372 11.35 47.11 -3.46
N LEU A 373 11.21 45.86 -3.88
CA LEU A 373 9.89 45.32 -4.21
C LEU A 373 9.19 44.96 -2.89
N PRO A 374 8.05 45.56 -2.54
CA PRO A 374 7.33 45.18 -1.34
C PRO A 374 6.82 43.74 -1.51
N PHE A 375 7.29 42.85 -0.65
CA PHE A 375 6.75 41.50 -0.58
C PHE A 375 5.43 41.56 0.18
N SER A 376 4.33 41.29 -0.51
CA SER A 376 3.01 41.23 0.11
C SER A 376 2.71 39.79 0.51
N SER A 377 2.43 39.57 1.79
CA SER A 377 1.95 38.29 2.28
C SER A 377 0.44 38.07 2.07
N HIS A 378 -0.29 39.10 1.60
CA HIS A 378 -1.71 39.02 1.31
C HIS A 378 -1.96 38.28 -0.01
N VAL A 379 -2.87 37.30 0.01
CA VAL A 379 -3.28 36.50 -1.14
C VAL A 379 -4.78 36.61 -1.31
N SER A 380 -5.23 37.13 -2.46
CA SER A 380 -6.65 37.22 -2.74
C SER A 380 -7.28 35.84 -2.97
N ALA A 381 -8.58 35.71 -2.69
CA ALA A 381 -9.31 34.47 -2.95
C ALA A 381 -9.26 34.06 -4.44
N GLU A 382 -9.20 35.03 -5.36
CA GLU A 382 -9.09 34.78 -6.79
C GLU A 382 -7.70 34.24 -7.19
N GLU A 383 -6.64 34.76 -6.59
CA GLU A 383 -5.27 34.25 -6.80
C GLU A 383 -5.14 32.82 -6.28
N ALA A 384 -5.62 32.55 -5.06
CA ALA A 384 -5.63 31.20 -4.49
C ALA A 384 -6.43 30.22 -5.37
N ARG A 385 -7.59 30.67 -5.91
CA ARG A 385 -8.41 29.88 -6.83
C ARG A 385 -7.66 29.56 -8.12
N LYS A 386 -7.09 30.57 -8.76
CA LYS A 386 -6.37 30.42 -10.02
C LYS A 386 -5.17 29.48 -9.89
N ALA A 387 -4.43 29.61 -8.79
CA ALA A 387 -3.27 28.78 -8.49
C ALA A 387 -3.64 27.31 -8.24
N THR A 388 -4.82 27.04 -7.67
CA THR A 388 -5.18 25.71 -7.16
C THR A 388 -6.11 24.92 -8.10
N ILE A 389 -7.11 25.57 -8.70
CA ILE A 389 -8.19 24.86 -9.42
C ILE A 389 -8.36 25.25 -10.89
N ASP A 390 -7.80 26.38 -11.35
CA ASP A 390 -7.88 26.80 -12.75
C ASP A 390 -6.73 26.25 -13.62
N THR A 391 -5.86 25.42 -13.03
CA THR A 391 -4.85 24.68 -13.78
C THR A 391 -5.50 23.71 -14.78
N GLY A 392 -4.86 23.49 -15.93
CA GLY A 392 -5.34 22.56 -16.96
C GLY A 392 -5.34 21.08 -16.53
N ASN A 393 -5.35 20.15 -17.48
CA ASN A 393 -5.25 18.71 -17.20
C ASN A 393 -3.85 18.36 -16.68
N THR A 394 -3.61 18.60 -15.40
CA THR A 394 -2.42 18.17 -14.68
C THR A 394 -2.60 16.72 -14.23
N SER A 395 -1.47 16.01 -14.09
CA SER A 395 -1.50 14.70 -13.45
C SER A 395 -1.95 14.87 -11.99
N PRO A 396 -2.67 13.89 -11.40
CA PRO A 396 -3.02 13.93 -9.99
C PRO A 396 -1.77 14.17 -9.12
N GLY A 397 -1.95 14.82 -7.97
CA GLY A 397 -0.87 14.96 -6.99
C GLY A 397 -0.41 13.59 -6.47
N SER A 398 0.68 13.56 -5.69
CA SER A 398 1.13 12.34 -4.98
C SER A 398 0.10 11.80 -3.99
N ASP A 399 -0.91 12.61 -3.68
CA ASP A 399 -2.07 12.31 -2.84
C ASP A 399 -3.25 11.70 -3.62
N ASP A 400 -3.11 11.48 -4.94
CA ASP A 400 -4.17 11.07 -5.89
C ASP A 400 -5.37 12.04 -5.96
N ILE A 401 -5.26 13.24 -5.40
CA ILE A 401 -6.29 14.27 -5.51
C ILE A 401 -6.16 14.97 -6.87
N THR A 402 -7.29 15.03 -7.59
CA THR A 402 -7.35 15.65 -8.92
C THR A 402 -7.89 17.07 -8.83
N VAL A 403 -7.57 17.90 -9.83
CA VAL A 403 -8.17 19.24 -9.98
C VAL A 403 -9.71 19.17 -10.00
N LYS A 404 -10.31 18.11 -10.54
CA LYS A 404 -11.77 17.92 -10.53
C LYS A 404 -12.32 17.77 -9.10
N LEU A 405 -11.59 17.08 -8.24
CA LEU A 405 -11.94 16.96 -6.82
C LEU A 405 -11.76 18.28 -6.09
N LEU A 406 -10.62 18.97 -6.31
CA LEU A 406 -10.39 20.28 -5.71
C LEU A 406 -11.47 21.30 -6.10
N ARG A 407 -11.95 21.27 -7.35
CA ARG A 407 -13.08 22.09 -7.80
C ARG A 407 -14.38 21.76 -7.05
N ALA A 408 -14.66 20.49 -6.79
CA ALA A 408 -15.84 20.07 -6.03
C ALA A 408 -15.75 20.46 -4.55
N ALA A 409 -14.56 20.40 -3.96
CA ALA A 409 -14.29 20.79 -2.58
C ALA A 409 -14.14 22.30 -2.37
N TRP A 410 -13.86 23.06 -3.44
CA TRP A 410 -13.48 24.49 -3.36
C TRP A 410 -14.40 25.36 -2.51
N PRO A 411 -15.75 25.22 -2.58
CA PRO A 411 -16.65 26.01 -1.72
C PRO A 411 -16.37 25.87 -0.23
N ALA A 412 -15.89 24.70 0.21
CA ALA A 412 -15.60 24.40 1.61
C ALA A 412 -14.14 24.72 2.00
N ILE A 413 -13.18 24.49 1.11
CA ILE A 413 -11.74 24.57 1.46
C ILE A 413 -11.05 25.85 0.96
N GLY A 414 -11.67 26.64 0.09
CA GLY A 414 -11.01 27.76 -0.59
C GLY A 414 -10.38 28.78 0.35
N ASN A 415 -11.04 29.07 1.47
CA ASN A 415 -10.50 29.98 2.50
C ASN A 415 -9.31 29.37 3.24
N LEU A 416 -9.37 28.08 3.59
CA LEU A 416 -8.27 27.38 4.28
C LEU A 416 -7.02 27.32 3.39
N VAL A 417 -7.19 27.07 2.09
CA VAL A 417 -6.09 27.06 1.12
C VAL A 417 -5.48 28.45 0.96
N ARG A 418 -6.31 29.51 0.90
CA ARG A 418 -5.84 30.90 0.85
C ARG A 418 -5.03 31.25 2.10
N GLU A 419 -5.53 30.93 3.29
CA GLU A 419 -4.81 31.15 4.55
C GLU A 419 -3.48 30.39 4.60
N LEU A 420 -3.44 29.18 4.03
CA LEU A 420 -2.20 28.41 3.93
C LEU A 420 -1.17 29.09 3.03
N TYR A 421 -1.58 29.64 1.88
CA TYR A 421 -0.69 30.45 1.05
C TYR A 421 -0.17 31.70 1.79
N GLU A 422 -1.05 32.44 2.46
CA GLU A 422 -0.65 33.63 3.24
C GLU A 422 0.30 33.27 4.39
N GLY A 423 0.00 32.20 5.12
CA GLY A 423 0.85 31.68 6.19
C GLY A 423 2.24 31.30 5.69
N CYS A 424 2.32 30.58 4.57
CA CYS A 424 3.61 30.24 3.96
C CYS A 424 4.41 31.48 3.56
N LEU A 425 3.75 32.51 2.99
CA LEU A 425 4.41 33.75 2.59
C LEU A 425 4.89 34.57 3.80
N THR A 426 4.11 34.63 4.89
CA THR A 426 4.50 35.35 6.12
C THR A 426 5.69 34.69 6.83
N VAL A 427 5.72 33.36 6.92
CA VAL A 427 6.80 32.62 7.59
C VAL A 427 8.10 32.65 6.78
N SER A 428 7.99 32.63 5.45
CA SER A 428 9.15 32.71 4.55
C SER A 428 9.88 34.06 4.64
N ASP A 429 9.18 35.13 5.02
CA ASP A 429 9.73 36.47 5.19
C ASP A 429 10.36 36.68 6.59
N ALA A 430 9.99 35.84 7.57
CA ALA A 430 10.39 35.99 8.97
C ALA A 430 11.75 35.35 9.33
N GLY A 431 12.50 34.75 8.39
CA GLY A 431 13.62 33.86 8.73
C GLY A 431 14.82 33.84 7.77
N ALA A 432 15.71 34.84 7.90
CA ALA A 432 17.15 34.63 7.76
C ALA A 432 17.90 35.54 8.74
N PRO A 433 18.16 35.11 10.00
CA PRO A 433 19.13 35.80 10.83
C PRO A 433 20.54 35.56 10.26
N PRO A 434 21.42 36.57 10.19
CA PRO A 434 22.80 36.35 9.82
C PRO A 434 23.47 35.54 10.93
N GLU A 435 23.82 34.28 10.64
CA GLU A 435 24.80 33.55 11.45
C GLU A 435 26.11 34.33 11.43
N ARG A 436 26.33 35.14 12.47
CA ARG A 436 27.67 35.63 12.81
C ARG A 436 28.47 34.42 13.27
N LEU A 437 29.26 33.87 12.37
CA LEU A 437 30.47 33.14 12.74
C LEU A 437 31.37 34.13 13.50
N GLN A 438 31.23 34.17 14.83
CA GLN A 438 32.27 34.70 15.70
C GLN A 438 33.38 33.67 15.76
N GLY A 439 34.57 34.11 15.35
CA GLY A 439 35.78 33.31 15.39
C GLY A 439 36.19 32.88 16.79
N GLY A 440 36.81 31.71 16.82
CA GLY A 440 37.71 31.19 17.84
C GLY A 440 38.68 30.25 17.14
#